data_AF-A0A0F8DUE4-F1
#
_entry.id   AF-A0A0F8DUE4-F1
#
_cell.length_a   1.000
_cell.length_b   1.000
_cell.length_c   1.000
_cell.angle_alpha   90.00
_cell.angle_beta   90.00
_cell.angle_gamma   90.00
#
_symmetry.space_group_name_H-M   'P 1'
#
loop_
_entity.id
_entity.type
_entity.pdbx_description
1 polymer ?
#
loop_
_entity_poly.entity_id
_entity_poly.type
_entity_poly.pdbx_seq_one_letter_code
_entity_poly.pdbx_strand_id
1 'polypeptide(L)'
;MSGKISTIDFGAPDAFGAHVFRVEIAAGKNEPVRIIEDYGYQGGENGLPYEEPRAIVPRATWTVISATARSDFNERLKAQKQATGRWKVDKTLVDRLLGKELCVLAWASEKATPEQLPIICARWAALRPEERWWLFSMTVAEAGLPEDSDRGWRKALYFALSDGDRTTDRSRRRARPKTEQQDIHSFFSE
;
A
#
# COMPACT_ATOMS: atom_id res chain seq x y z
N MET A 1 -29.32 -7.83 13.07
CA MET A 1 -28.46 -8.83 12.42
C MET A 1 -27.68 -8.11 11.33
N SER A 2 -26.44 -7.69 11.60
CA SER A 2 -25.61 -7.08 10.55
C SER A 2 -25.25 -8.18 9.56
N GLY A 3 -25.73 -8.08 8.31
CA GLY A 3 -25.46 -9.06 7.27
C GLY A 3 -23.96 -9.16 7.02
N LYS A 4 -23.44 -10.37 6.87
CA LYS A 4 -22.03 -10.60 6.55
C LYS A 4 -21.73 -9.93 5.21
N ILE A 5 -20.87 -8.91 5.21
CA ILE A 5 -20.46 -8.20 3.99
C ILE A 5 -19.77 -9.19 3.07
N SER A 6 -20.29 -9.38 1.85
CA SER A 6 -19.62 -10.18 0.82
C SER A 6 -18.43 -9.41 0.25
N THR A 7 -17.36 -10.13 -0.01
CA THR A 7 -16.13 -9.56 -0.58
C THR A 7 -15.65 -10.33 -1.79
N ILE A 8 -14.92 -9.63 -2.65
CA ILE A 8 -14.34 -10.12 -3.90
C ILE A 8 -12.85 -9.78 -3.99
N ASP A 9 -12.13 -10.58 -4.79
CA ASP A 9 -10.68 -10.45 -5.02
C ASP A 9 -9.89 -10.26 -3.70
N PHE A 10 -9.23 -9.11 -3.49
CA PHE A 10 -8.48 -8.82 -2.27
C PHE A 10 -9.35 -8.10 -1.22
N GLY A 11 -10.42 -8.77 -0.79
CA GLY A 11 -11.28 -8.31 0.29
C GLY A 11 -12.13 -7.08 -0.03
N ALA A 12 -12.20 -6.65 -1.29
CA ALA A 12 -13.03 -5.52 -1.71
C ALA A 12 -14.52 -5.84 -1.47
N PRO A 13 -15.32 -4.91 -0.93
CA PRO A 13 -16.77 -5.10 -0.84
C PRO A 13 -17.39 -5.33 -2.22
N ASP A 14 -18.30 -6.30 -2.31
CA ASP A 14 -19.08 -6.59 -3.54
C ASP A 14 -20.27 -5.63 -3.74
N ALA A 15 -20.46 -4.71 -2.79
CA ALA A 15 -21.51 -3.71 -2.88
C ALA A 15 -21.22 -2.72 -4.02
N PHE A 16 -22.21 -2.49 -4.88
CA PHE A 16 -22.12 -1.49 -5.93
C PHE A 16 -21.91 -0.09 -5.32
N GLY A 17 -20.99 0.69 -5.92
CA GLY A 17 -20.64 2.01 -5.42
C GLY A 17 -19.76 2.03 -4.15
N ALA A 18 -19.15 0.90 -3.77
CA ALA A 18 -18.19 0.86 -2.67
C ALA A 18 -16.87 1.57 -3.03
N HIS A 19 -16.28 2.25 -2.04
CA HIS A 19 -14.91 2.78 -2.14
C HIS A 19 -13.90 1.63 -2.14
N VAL A 20 -13.20 1.46 -3.26
CA VAL A 20 -12.25 0.37 -3.50
C VAL A 20 -11.01 0.87 -4.22
N PHE A 21 -9.99 0.04 -4.29
CA PHE A 21 -8.91 0.22 -5.25
C PHE A 21 -9.07 -0.78 -6.39
N ARG A 22 -8.67 -0.34 -7.57
CA ARG A 22 -8.62 -1.13 -8.79
C ARG A 22 -7.18 -1.22 -9.28
N VAL A 23 -6.73 -2.45 -9.50
CA VAL A 23 -5.46 -2.73 -10.17
C VAL A 23 -5.77 -3.21 -11.57
N GLU A 24 -5.29 -2.49 -12.57
CA GLU A 24 -5.49 -2.80 -13.98
C GLU A 24 -4.21 -3.36 -14.59
N ILE A 25 -4.30 -4.61 -15.02
CA ILE A 25 -3.19 -5.31 -15.64
C ILE A 25 -3.53 -5.56 -17.10
N ALA A 26 -2.91 -4.83 -18.01
CA ALA A 26 -3.06 -5.09 -19.43
C ALA A 26 -2.56 -6.49 -19.82
N ALA A 27 -3.14 -7.06 -20.88
CA ALA A 27 -2.75 -8.38 -21.41
C ALA A 27 -1.34 -8.36 -22.03
N GLY A 28 -0.90 -7.20 -22.51
CA GLY A 28 0.44 -7.00 -23.07
C GLY A 28 1.54 -7.23 -22.05
N LYS A 29 2.63 -7.88 -22.48
CA LYS A 29 3.74 -8.27 -21.58
C LYS A 29 4.62 -7.11 -21.11
N ASN A 30 4.52 -5.94 -21.73
CA ASN A 30 5.34 -4.76 -21.43
C ASN A 30 4.51 -3.55 -20.96
N GLU A 31 3.18 -3.66 -21.00
CA GLU A 31 2.28 -2.58 -20.60
C GLU A 31 2.35 -2.35 -19.09
N PRO A 32 2.40 -1.07 -18.65
CA PRO A 32 2.44 -0.77 -17.23
C PRO A 32 1.13 -1.15 -16.54
N VAL A 33 1.20 -1.37 -15.23
CA VAL A 33 0.06 -1.64 -14.37
C VAL A 33 -0.42 -0.34 -13.75
N ARG A 34 -1.73 -0.09 -13.80
CA ARG A 34 -2.34 1.10 -13.20
C ARG A 34 -2.98 0.74 -11.88
N ILE A 35 -2.75 1.56 -10.86
CA ILE A 35 -3.42 1.48 -9.56
C ILE A 35 -4.29 2.72 -9.43
N ILE A 36 -5.60 2.50 -9.28
CA ILE A 36 -6.63 3.55 -9.28
C ILE A 36 -7.42 3.43 -7.98
N GLU A 37 -7.61 4.54 -7.29
CA GLU A 37 -8.55 4.66 -6.18
C GLU A 37 -9.92 5.03 -6.74
N ASP A 38 -10.92 4.18 -6.53
CA ASP A 38 -12.30 4.38 -7.00
C ASP A 38 -13.17 4.72 -5.80
N TYR A 39 -13.58 5.97 -5.69
CA TYR A 39 -14.33 6.49 -4.54
C TYR A 39 -15.78 6.01 -4.50
N GLY A 40 -16.25 5.30 -5.53
CA GLY A 40 -17.62 4.82 -5.60
C GLY A 40 -18.62 5.97 -5.46
N TYR A 41 -19.63 5.79 -4.61
CA TYR A 41 -20.66 6.81 -4.38
C TYR A 41 -20.17 8.07 -3.65
N GLN A 42 -18.99 8.03 -3.02
CA GLN A 42 -18.38 9.24 -2.46
C GLN A 42 -17.77 10.12 -3.55
N GLY A 43 -17.59 9.58 -4.76
CA GLY A 43 -17.16 10.35 -5.92
C GLY A 43 -18.13 11.48 -6.24
N GLY A 44 -17.60 12.67 -6.47
CA GLY A 44 -18.37 13.88 -6.72
C GLY A 44 -18.83 14.63 -5.47
N GLU A 45 -18.78 14.02 -4.28
CA GLU A 45 -19.10 14.71 -3.03
C GLU A 45 -17.98 15.67 -2.63
N ASN A 46 -18.32 16.93 -2.32
CA ASN A 46 -17.37 17.95 -1.88
C ASN A 46 -16.15 18.15 -2.82
N GLY A 47 -16.31 17.89 -4.12
CA GLY A 47 -15.22 17.97 -5.09
C GLY A 47 -14.28 16.76 -5.11
N LEU A 48 -14.61 15.66 -4.43
CA LEU A 48 -13.90 14.40 -4.58
C LEU A 48 -13.99 13.92 -6.03
N PRO A 49 -12.88 13.49 -6.66
CA PRO A 49 -12.94 12.85 -7.95
C PRO A 49 -13.70 11.51 -7.83
N TYR A 50 -14.30 11.04 -8.92
CA TYR A 50 -14.90 9.70 -8.95
C TYR A 50 -13.84 8.61 -8.84
N GLU A 51 -12.75 8.80 -9.56
CA GLU A 51 -11.59 7.93 -9.50
C GLU A 51 -10.32 8.76 -9.59
N GLU A 52 -9.25 8.28 -8.95
CA GLU A 52 -7.96 8.92 -8.96
C GLU A 52 -6.85 7.91 -9.27
N PRO A 53 -6.14 8.06 -10.40
CA PRO A 53 -4.92 7.31 -10.65
C PRO A 53 -3.90 7.59 -9.54
N ARG A 54 -3.39 6.56 -8.88
CA ARG A 54 -2.40 6.70 -7.80
C ARG A 54 -0.99 6.33 -8.24
N ALA A 55 -0.87 5.33 -9.12
CA ALA A 55 0.42 4.88 -9.61
C ALA A 55 0.31 4.23 -10.99
N ILE A 56 1.36 4.41 -11.78
CA ILE A 56 1.63 3.69 -13.02
C ILE A 56 2.94 2.94 -12.81
N VAL A 57 2.86 1.61 -12.70
CA VAL A 57 3.98 0.76 -12.32
C VAL A 57 4.51 0.02 -13.55
N PRO A 58 5.79 0.17 -13.92
CA PRO A 58 6.39 -0.61 -14.99
C PRO A 58 6.20 -2.12 -14.78
N ARG A 59 5.97 -2.86 -15.85
CA ARG A 59 5.61 -4.28 -15.79
C ARG A 59 6.66 -5.15 -15.07
N ALA A 60 7.93 -4.83 -15.25
CA ALA A 60 9.04 -5.51 -14.56
C ALA A 60 8.99 -5.28 -13.04
N THR A 61 8.81 -4.03 -12.61
CA THR A 61 8.65 -3.66 -11.19
C THR A 61 7.43 -4.34 -10.58
N TRP A 62 6.28 -4.27 -11.26
CA TRP A 62 5.04 -4.91 -10.81
C TRP A 62 5.20 -6.40 -10.55
N THR A 63 5.90 -7.10 -11.44
CA THR A 63 6.13 -8.55 -11.33
C THR A 63 6.80 -8.91 -9.99
N VAL A 64 7.72 -8.08 -9.51
CA VAL A 64 8.40 -8.30 -8.22
C VAL A 64 7.49 -7.93 -7.05
N ILE A 65 6.94 -6.71 -7.02
CA ILE A 65 6.21 -6.20 -5.85
C ILE A 65 4.85 -6.88 -5.64
N SER A 66 4.21 -7.33 -6.72
CA SER A 66 2.89 -7.95 -6.67
C SER A 66 2.88 -9.28 -5.92
N ALA A 67 3.98 -10.04 -5.96
CA ALA A 67 4.12 -11.28 -5.21
C ALA A 67 4.11 -11.02 -3.70
N THR A 68 4.88 -10.00 -3.26
CA THR A 68 4.94 -9.55 -1.86
C THR A 68 3.57 -9.06 -1.38
N ALA A 69 2.95 -8.14 -2.11
CA ALA A 69 1.63 -7.61 -1.77
C ALA A 69 0.58 -8.72 -1.68
N ARG A 70 0.53 -9.64 -2.65
CA ARG A 70 -0.41 -10.77 -2.63
C ARG A 70 -0.23 -11.64 -1.39
N SER A 71 1.02 -11.92 -1.00
CA SER A 71 1.30 -12.77 0.15
C SER A 71 0.81 -12.13 1.45
N ASP A 72 1.22 -10.88 1.70
CA ASP A 72 0.82 -10.09 2.89
C ASP A 72 -0.70 -9.95 2.98
N PHE A 73 -1.35 -9.59 1.87
CA PHE A 73 -2.80 -9.40 1.83
C PHE A 73 -3.54 -10.71 2.08
N ASN A 74 -3.13 -11.80 1.42
CA ASN A 74 -3.81 -13.09 1.58
C ASN A 74 -3.61 -13.71 2.96
N GLU A 75 -2.48 -13.47 3.61
CA GLU A 75 -2.28 -13.87 5.00
C GLU A 75 -3.30 -13.19 5.93
N ARG A 76 -3.50 -11.87 5.75
CA ARG A 76 -4.45 -11.08 6.53
C ARG A 76 -5.91 -11.43 6.23
N LEU A 77 -6.26 -11.64 4.96
CA LEU A 77 -7.61 -12.09 4.56
C LEU A 77 -7.94 -13.45 5.17
N LYS A 78 -6.99 -14.40 5.18
CA LYS A 78 -7.16 -15.70 5.85
C LYS A 78 -7.38 -15.56 7.36
N ALA A 79 -6.60 -14.71 8.02
CA ALA A 79 -6.76 -14.43 9.45
C ALA A 79 -8.16 -13.87 9.78
N GLN A 80 -8.75 -13.12 8.85
CA GLN A 80 -10.11 -12.59 8.94
C GLN A 80 -11.20 -13.54 8.41
N LYS A 81 -10.86 -14.77 8.03
CA LYS A 81 -11.77 -15.78 7.42
C LYS A 81 -12.47 -15.26 6.16
N GLN A 82 -11.78 -14.45 5.37
CA GLN A 82 -12.21 -13.97 4.07
C GLN A 82 -11.55 -14.78 2.94
N ALA A 83 -12.14 -14.73 1.74
CA ALA A 83 -11.55 -15.31 0.56
C ALA A 83 -10.25 -14.59 0.17
N THR A 84 -9.27 -15.33 -0.32
CA THR A 84 -7.99 -14.78 -0.79
C THR A 84 -8.09 -14.30 -2.22
N GLY A 85 -7.32 -13.27 -2.57
CA GLY A 85 -7.23 -12.72 -3.91
C GLY A 85 -6.07 -13.24 -4.75
N ARG A 86 -6.16 -13.02 -6.06
CA ARG A 86 -5.08 -13.24 -7.03
C ARG A 86 -5.11 -12.13 -8.07
N TRP A 87 -3.92 -11.63 -8.45
CA TRP A 87 -3.80 -10.72 -9.58
C TRP A 87 -4.17 -11.41 -10.89
N LYS A 88 -5.09 -10.81 -11.63
CA LYS A 88 -5.54 -11.28 -12.95
C LYS A 88 -5.34 -10.16 -13.99
N VAL A 89 -5.24 -10.56 -15.26
CA VAL A 89 -5.34 -9.61 -16.37
C VAL A 89 -6.70 -8.90 -16.29
N ASP A 90 -6.75 -7.68 -16.79
CA ASP A 90 -7.85 -6.73 -16.64
C ASP A 90 -7.95 -6.21 -15.19
N LYS A 91 -9.14 -6.13 -14.62
CA LYS A 91 -9.42 -5.49 -13.33
C LYS A 91 -9.32 -6.48 -12.18
N THR A 92 -8.52 -6.16 -11.18
CA THR A 92 -8.54 -6.80 -9.85
C THR A 92 -8.97 -5.78 -8.80
N LEU A 93 -9.97 -6.11 -7.98
CA LEU A 93 -10.45 -5.24 -6.90
C LEU A 93 -9.74 -5.49 -5.58
N VAL A 94 -9.50 -4.41 -4.84
CA VAL A 94 -8.74 -4.41 -3.60
C VAL A 94 -9.48 -3.57 -2.56
N ASP A 95 -9.60 -4.08 -1.33
CA ASP A 95 -10.10 -3.32 -0.19
C ASP A 95 -9.38 -1.96 -0.05
N ARG A 96 -10.10 -0.93 0.39
CA ARG A 96 -9.58 0.44 0.46
C ARG A 96 -8.29 0.55 1.29
N LEU A 97 -8.14 -0.21 2.38
CA LEU A 97 -6.96 -0.14 3.23
C LEU A 97 -5.79 -0.88 2.57
N LEU A 98 -6.04 -2.06 2.01
CA LEU A 98 -5.02 -2.81 1.28
C LEU A 98 -4.53 -2.05 0.03
N GLY A 99 -5.43 -1.33 -0.64
CA GLY A 99 -5.09 -0.46 -1.77
C GLY A 99 -4.14 0.68 -1.40
N LYS A 100 -4.38 1.34 -0.26
CA LYS A 100 -3.46 2.35 0.30
C LYS A 100 -2.08 1.78 0.56
N GLU A 101 -2.01 0.59 1.14
CA GLU A 101 -0.74 -0.09 1.41
C GLU A 101 -0.01 -0.47 0.12
N LEU A 102 -0.74 -0.90 -0.91
CA LEU A 102 -0.18 -1.20 -2.24
C LEU A 102 0.41 0.06 -2.89
N CYS A 103 -0.26 1.21 -2.76
CA CYS A 103 0.28 2.48 -3.25
C CYS A 103 1.64 2.82 -2.63
N VAL A 104 1.79 2.65 -1.31
CA VAL A 104 3.09 2.89 -0.64
C VAL A 104 4.18 1.98 -1.20
N LEU A 105 3.88 0.70 -1.43
CA LEU A 105 4.83 -0.23 -2.05
C LEU A 105 5.20 0.18 -3.48
N ALA A 106 4.21 0.60 -4.27
CA ALA A 106 4.39 1.06 -5.64
C ALA A 106 5.28 2.31 -5.69
N TRP A 107 4.97 3.34 -4.89
CA TRP A 107 5.70 4.61 -4.86
C TRP A 107 7.15 4.44 -4.40
N ALA A 108 7.39 3.59 -3.40
CA ALA A 108 8.74 3.28 -2.97
C ALA A 108 9.57 2.57 -4.05
N SER A 109 8.92 1.91 -5.01
CA SER A 109 9.56 1.10 -6.05
C SER A 109 9.76 1.85 -7.37
N GLU A 110 9.33 3.11 -7.49
CA GLU A 110 9.32 3.86 -8.76
C GLU A 110 10.70 4.07 -9.38
N LYS A 111 11.71 4.30 -8.54
CA LYS A 111 13.09 4.55 -8.94
C LYS A 111 14.03 3.40 -8.55
N ALA A 112 13.47 2.28 -8.11
CA ALA A 112 14.24 1.15 -7.63
C ALA A 112 14.90 0.38 -8.77
N THR A 113 16.18 0.03 -8.58
CA THR A 113 16.86 -0.96 -9.41
C THR A 113 16.35 -2.37 -9.09
N PRO A 114 16.56 -3.36 -9.97
CA PRO A 114 16.18 -4.76 -9.71
C PRO A 114 16.71 -5.31 -8.38
N GLU A 115 17.90 -4.86 -7.94
CA GLU A 115 18.54 -5.28 -6.70
C GLU A 115 17.88 -4.66 -5.47
N GLN A 116 17.33 -3.44 -5.61
CA GLN A 116 16.64 -2.71 -4.53
C GLN A 116 15.21 -3.20 -4.31
N LEU A 117 14.52 -3.70 -5.34
CA LEU A 117 13.11 -4.12 -5.23
C LEU A 117 12.87 -5.16 -4.12
N PRO A 118 13.69 -6.21 -3.94
CA PRO A 118 13.52 -7.14 -2.83
C PRO A 118 13.75 -6.51 -1.45
N ILE A 119 14.64 -5.52 -1.34
CA ILE A 119 14.90 -4.80 -0.07
C ILE A 119 13.67 -3.97 0.30
N ILE A 120 13.11 -3.24 -0.67
CA ILE A 120 11.87 -2.47 -0.51
C ILE A 120 10.72 -3.40 -0.09
N CYS A 121 10.55 -4.52 -0.78
CA CYS A 121 9.52 -5.51 -0.44
C CYS A 121 9.64 -6.00 1.02
N ALA A 122 10.85 -6.35 1.45
CA ALA A 122 11.08 -6.83 2.81
C ALA A 122 10.83 -5.75 3.87
N ARG A 123 11.26 -4.51 3.61
CA ARG A 123 11.05 -3.39 4.54
C ARG A 123 9.59 -2.97 4.60
N TRP A 124 8.92 -2.87 3.47
CA TRP A 124 7.48 -2.59 3.40
C TRP A 124 6.68 -3.67 4.16
N ALA A 125 7.02 -4.95 3.96
CA ALA A 125 6.38 -6.06 4.66
C ALA A 125 6.59 -6.01 6.19
N ALA A 126 7.72 -5.45 6.65
CA ALA A 126 8.02 -5.27 8.07
C ALA A 126 7.32 -4.07 8.72
N LEU A 127 6.77 -3.14 7.93
CA LEU A 127 5.93 -2.05 8.45
C LEU A 127 4.59 -2.59 8.93
N ARG A 128 4.09 -2.03 10.02
CA ARG A 128 2.71 -2.28 10.48
C ARG A 128 1.71 -1.65 9.51
N PRO A 129 0.49 -2.22 9.37
CA PRO A 129 -0.55 -1.65 8.51
C PRO A 129 -0.80 -0.15 8.78
N GLU A 130 -0.82 0.26 10.05
CA GLU A 130 -1.07 1.65 10.44
C GLU A 130 0.05 2.59 9.98
N GLU A 131 1.30 2.12 10.00
CA GLU A 131 2.45 2.88 9.49
C GLU A 131 2.33 3.06 7.97
N ARG A 132 1.89 2.02 7.26
CA ARG A 132 1.64 2.09 5.81
C ARG A 132 0.49 3.06 5.49
N TRP A 133 -0.59 3.06 6.28
CA TRP A 133 -1.70 4.01 6.07
C TRP A 133 -1.31 5.44 6.39
N TRP A 134 -0.51 5.66 7.43
CA TRP A 134 0.04 6.98 7.72
C TRP A 134 0.93 7.48 6.58
N LEU A 135 1.84 6.63 6.07
CA LEU A 135 2.69 6.96 4.92
C LEU A 135 1.86 7.25 3.66
N PHE A 136 0.77 6.52 3.43
CA PHE A 136 -0.17 6.83 2.37
C PHE A 136 -0.73 8.24 2.52
N SER A 137 -1.31 8.56 3.67
CA SER A 137 -1.92 9.87 3.95
C SER A 137 -0.94 11.02 3.79
N MET A 138 0.30 10.86 4.28
CA MET A 138 1.35 11.88 4.12
C MET A 138 1.76 12.06 2.66
N THR A 139 1.75 10.98 1.87
CA THR A 139 2.15 11.05 0.46
C THR A 139 1.05 11.66 -0.40
N VAL A 140 -0.22 11.27 -0.23
CA VAL A 140 -1.31 11.81 -1.07
C VAL A 140 -1.60 13.28 -0.80
N ALA A 141 -1.28 13.78 0.38
CA ALA A 141 -1.44 15.21 0.70
C ALA A 141 -0.58 16.12 -0.21
N GLU A 142 0.56 15.60 -0.73
CA GLU A 142 1.57 16.41 -1.42
C GLU A 142 1.99 15.87 -2.80
N ALA A 143 1.75 14.58 -3.06
CA ALA A 143 2.30 13.82 -4.19
C ALA A 143 1.43 12.58 -4.52
N GLY A 144 0.11 12.77 -4.63
CA GLY A 144 -0.87 11.70 -4.77
C GLY A 144 -1.16 11.20 -6.19
N LEU A 145 -0.68 11.90 -7.22
CA LEU A 145 -0.94 11.58 -8.64
C LEU A 145 0.24 10.81 -9.26
N PRO A 146 0.07 10.14 -10.41
CA PRO A 146 1.16 9.40 -11.06
C PRO A 146 2.32 10.30 -11.50
N GLU A 147 2.03 11.56 -11.83
CA GLU A 147 3.01 12.54 -12.32
C GLU A 147 3.89 13.10 -11.19
N ASP A 148 3.49 12.93 -9.93
CA ASP A 148 4.22 13.40 -8.75
C ASP A 148 5.42 12.52 -8.36
N SER A 149 5.92 11.69 -9.27
CA SER A 149 7.10 10.85 -9.05
C SER A 149 8.32 11.68 -8.64
N ASP A 150 9.19 11.09 -7.82
CA ASP A 150 10.52 11.64 -7.44
C ASP A 150 10.51 13.02 -6.72
N ARG A 151 9.44 13.33 -5.99
CA ARG A 151 9.36 14.50 -5.09
C ARG A 151 8.81 14.14 -3.72
N GLY A 152 9.09 15.00 -2.74
CA GLY A 152 8.52 14.95 -1.39
C GLY A 152 8.55 13.56 -0.75
N TRP A 153 7.40 13.14 -0.21
CA TRP A 153 7.24 11.85 0.45
C TRP A 153 7.47 10.65 -0.48
N ARG A 154 7.18 10.71 -1.79
CA ARG A 154 7.51 9.61 -2.71
C ARG A 154 9.02 9.38 -2.81
N LYS A 155 9.78 10.46 -2.93
CA LYS A 155 11.25 10.39 -2.94
C LYS A 155 11.78 9.88 -1.59
N ALA A 156 11.20 10.34 -0.48
CA ALA A 156 11.56 9.87 0.85
C ALA A 156 11.27 8.38 1.04
N LEU A 157 10.10 7.88 0.57
CA LEU A 157 9.73 6.47 0.60
C LEU A 157 10.74 5.60 -0.14
N TYR A 158 11.14 6.02 -1.34
CA TYR A 158 12.17 5.32 -2.10
C TYR A 158 13.46 5.20 -1.29
N PHE A 159 14.02 6.30 -0.77
CA PHE A 159 15.26 6.22 0.02
C PHE A 159 15.08 5.40 1.30
N ALA A 160 14.01 5.63 2.06
CA ALA A 160 13.76 4.94 3.32
C ALA A 160 13.65 3.41 3.16
N LEU A 161 13.03 2.94 2.07
CA LEU A 161 12.78 1.52 1.84
C LEU A 161 13.82 0.84 0.93
N SER A 162 14.62 1.59 0.18
CA SER A 162 15.70 1.03 -0.66
C SER A 162 17.07 1.04 0.01
N ASP A 163 17.30 1.89 1.00
CA ASP A 163 18.63 2.08 1.60
C ASP A 163 19.02 0.95 2.57
N GLY A 164 19.55 -0.16 2.06
CA GLY A 164 20.29 -1.12 2.86
C GLY A 164 20.63 -2.41 2.14
N ASP A 165 21.49 -3.22 2.74
CA ASP A 165 21.84 -4.53 2.21
C ASP A 165 20.80 -5.60 2.59
N ARG A 166 20.69 -6.64 1.75
CA ARG A 166 19.92 -7.87 2.08
C ARG A 166 20.46 -8.59 3.32
N THR A 167 21.66 -8.23 3.79
CA THR A 167 22.31 -8.86 4.93
C THR A 167 21.65 -8.39 6.21
N THR A 168 21.03 -9.35 6.89
CA THR A 168 20.47 -9.23 8.23
C THR A 168 21.58 -9.11 9.28
N ASP A 169 22.50 -8.16 9.14
CA ASP A 169 23.46 -7.91 10.21
C ASP A 169 22.78 -7.14 11.34
N ARG A 170 21.96 -7.88 12.10
CA ARG A 170 21.33 -7.41 13.34
C ARG A 170 22.37 -7.05 14.40
N SER A 171 23.65 -7.42 14.23
CA SER A 171 24.70 -7.24 15.24
C SER A 171 25.08 -5.78 15.49
N ARG A 172 24.73 -4.86 14.58
CA ARG A 172 25.10 -3.43 14.69
C ARG A 172 23.96 -2.50 15.09
N ARG A 173 22.75 -3.00 15.36
CA ARG A 173 21.64 -2.14 15.80
C ARG A 173 21.91 -1.68 17.24
N ARG A 174 22.32 -0.42 17.40
CA ARG A 174 22.35 0.24 18.71
C ARG A 174 20.96 0.14 19.33
N ALA A 175 20.88 -0.42 20.52
CA ALA A 175 19.63 -0.51 21.26
C ALA A 175 19.06 0.89 21.44
N ARG A 176 17.81 1.11 21.00
CA ARG A 176 17.10 2.34 21.34
C ARG A 176 16.79 2.26 22.84
N PRO A 177 17.06 3.31 23.64
CA PRO A 177 16.64 3.33 25.03
C PRO A 177 15.12 3.09 25.07
N LYS A 178 14.68 2.19 25.96
CA LYS A 178 13.26 1.98 26.20
C LYS A 178 12.74 3.28 26.81
N THR A 179 11.90 4.01 26.08
CA THR A 179 11.12 5.09 26.69
C THR A 179 10.18 4.40 27.68
N GLU A 180 10.46 4.52 28.98
CA GLU A 180 9.45 4.27 30.00
C GLU A 180 8.28 5.19 29.65
N GLN A 181 7.13 4.61 29.30
CA GLN A 181 5.88 5.34 29.25
C GLN A 181 5.61 5.80 30.68
N GLN A 182 6.16 6.94 31.06
CA GLN A 182 5.67 7.67 32.22
C GLN A 182 4.25 8.08 31.86
N ASP A 183 3.31 7.57 32.66
CA ASP A 183 1.88 7.82 32.53
C ASP A 183 1.60 9.31 32.33
N ILE A 184 1.26 9.68 31.09
CA ILE A 184 0.75 11.00 30.73
C ILE A 184 -0.54 11.38 31.49
N HIS A 185 -1.08 10.44 32.28
CA HIS A 185 -2.24 10.64 33.16
C HIS A 185 -1.95 11.47 34.41
N SER A 186 -0.67 11.66 34.81
CA SER A 186 -0.35 12.45 36.01
C SER A 186 -0.29 13.97 35.78
N PHE A 187 -0.41 14.44 34.54
CA PHE A 187 -0.29 15.87 34.20
C PHE A 187 -1.62 16.63 34.12
N PHE A 188 -2.77 15.95 34.23
CA PHE A 188 -4.12 16.56 34.16
C PHE A 188 -4.91 16.40 35.47
N SER A 189 -4.23 16.43 36.61
CA SER A 189 -4.88 16.46 37.92
C SER A 189 -4.23 17.51 38.81
N GLU A 190 -4.45 18.77 38.45
CA GLU A 190 -4.52 19.91 39.39
C GLU A 190 -5.66 20.84 38.94
#